data_AF-A0A8J8PLG0-F1
#
_entry.id   AF-A0A8J8PLG0-F1
#
_cell.length_a   1.000
_cell.length_b   1.000
_cell.length_c   1.000
_cell.angle_alpha   90.00
_cell.angle_beta   90.00
_cell.angle_gamma   90.00
#
_symmetry.space_group_name_H-M   'P 1'
#
loop_
_entity.id
_entity.type
_entity.pdbx_description
1 polymer ?
#
loop_
_entity_poly.entity_id
_entity_poly.type
_entity_poly.pdbx_seq_one_letter_code
_entity_poly.pdbx_strand_id
1 'polypeptide(L)'
;MTERAEVPTPKIKRPNFTFEYKNDRKVYRVGKGFSVGEIVKAGLTIEKARKLGIYVDIRRKSVHEENIQMLKKFIENKTQQKDNKT
;
A
#
# COMPACT_ATOMS: atom_id res chain seq x y z
N MET A 1 -16.49 -7.39 -15.92
CA MET A 1 -15.81 -6.70 -14.81
C MET A 1 -14.76 -7.66 -14.29
N THR A 2 -13.49 -7.44 -14.59
CA THR A 2 -12.42 -8.38 -14.21
C THR A 2 -12.22 -8.33 -12.70
N GLU A 3 -12.51 -9.43 -12.01
CA GLU A 3 -12.11 -9.67 -10.62
C GLU A 3 -10.58 -9.69 -10.56
N ARG A 4 -9.96 -8.53 -10.37
CA ARG A 4 -8.54 -8.45 -10.05
C ARG A 4 -8.42 -8.86 -8.59
N ALA A 5 -7.60 -9.88 -8.32
CA ALA A 5 -7.23 -10.25 -6.97
C ALA A 5 -6.97 -8.99 -6.12
N GLU A 6 -7.64 -8.89 -4.97
CA GLU A 6 -7.61 -7.70 -4.13
C GLU A 6 -6.17 -7.40 -3.69
N VAL A 7 -5.55 -6.42 -4.33
CA VAL A 7 -4.22 -5.92 -3.95
C VAL A 7 -4.39 -4.78 -2.94
N PRO A 8 -3.59 -4.75 -1.87
CA PRO A 8 -3.70 -3.69 -0.88
C PRO A 8 -3.39 -2.34 -1.53
N THR A 9 -4.06 -1.29 -1.06
CA THR A 9 -3.81 0.08 -1.50
C THR A 9 -3.26 0.92 -0.34
N PRO A 10 -2.31 1.82 -0.59
CA PRO A 10 -1.70 2.61 0.47
C PRO A 10 -2.63 3.75 0.91
N LYS A 11 -2.66 4.00 2.23
CA LYS A 11 -3.29 5.17 2.82
C LYS A 11 -2.25 6.30 2.91
N ILE A 12 -2.56 7.45 2.31
CA ILE A 12 -1.66 8.61 2.22
C ILE A 12 -2.36 9.84 2.78
N LYS A 13 -1.61 10.72 3.46
CA LYS A 13 -2.12 12.03 3.86
C LYS A 13 -2.50 12.87 2.63
N ARG A 14 -3.71 13.42 2.60
CA ARG A 14 -4.10 14.33 1.51
C ARG A 14 -3.43 15.70 1.75
N PRO A 15 -2.98 16.41 0.69
CA PRO A 15 -2.60 17.81 0.83
C PRO A 15 -3.78 18.64 1.38
N ASN A 16 -3.44 19.68 2.12
CA ASN A 16 -4.42 20.65 2.58
C ASN A 16 -4.72 21.62 1.45
N PHE A 17 -5.99 21.73 1.07
CA PHE A 17 -6.43 22.74 0.11
C PHE A 17 -7.02 23.95 0.83
N THR A 18 -6.70 25.15 0.33
CA THR A 18 -7.14 26.41 0.93
C THR A 18 -8.66 26.60 0.89
N PHE A 19 -9.32 26.06 -0.14
CA PHE A 19 -10.76 26.20 -0.34
C PHE A 19 -11.62 25.32 0.60
N GLU A 20 -11.04 24.35 1.30
CA GLU A 20 -11.79 23.48 2.22
C GLU A 20 -11.82 24.08 3.64
N TYR A 21 -12.96 24.02 4.33
CA TYR A 21 -13.03 24.35 5.77
C TYR A 21 -12.32 23.29 6.62
N LYS A 22 -11.67 23.71 7.72
CA LYS A 22 -10.85 22.82 8.58
C LYS A 22 -11.59 21.56 9.02
N ASN A 23 -12.87 21.67 9.35
CA ASN A 23 -13.67 20.57 9.89
C ASN A 23 -14.06 19.53 8.82
N ASP A 24 -14.20 19.97 7.57
CA ASP A 24 -14.64 19.12 6.45
C ASP A 24 -13.46 18.50 5.69
N ARG A 25 -12.22 18.89 6.03
CA ARG A 25 -11.03 18.35 5.36
C ARG A 25 -10.86 16.88 5.70
N LYS A 26 -11.09 16.01 4.73
CA LYS A 26 -10.62 14.63 4.82
C LYS A 26 -9.10 14.64 5.08
N VAL A 27 -8.59 13.82 5.98
CA VAL A 27 -7.15 13.82 6.31
C VAL A 27 -6.34 12.90 5.38
N TYR A 28 -6.98 11.84 4.90
CA TYR A 28 -6.33 10.78 4.14
C TYR A 28 -6.98 10.56 2.78
N ARG A 29 -6.24 9.94 1.87
CA ARG A 29 -6.70 9.44 0.58
C ARG A 29 -6.05 8.10 0.26
N VAL A 30 -6.65 7.35 -0.66
CA VAL A 30 -6.02 6.18 -1.26
C VAL A 30 -4.97 6.66 -2.27
N GLY A 31 -3.76 6.13 -2.15
CA GLY A 31 -2.67 6.37 -3.07
C GLY A 31 -2.64 5.39 -4.23
N LYS A 32 -1.89 5.73 -5.29
CA LYS A 32 -1.71 4.83 -6.44
C LYS A 32 -0.82 3.62 -6.12
N GLY A 33 0.20 3.81 -5.28
CA GLY A 33 1.19 2.77 -4.98
C GLY A 33 2.01 3.03 -3.72
N PHE A 34 2.57 1.96 -3.15
CA PHE A 34 3.39 2.02 -1.94
C PHE A 34 4.73 2.71 -2.22
N SER A 35 5.26 3.43 -1.24
CA SER A 35 6.56 4.06 -1.40
C SER A 35 7.67 3.02 -1.36
N VAL A 36 8.82 3.35 -1.94
CA VAL A 36 10.00 2.45 -1.89
C VAL A 36 10.38 2.13 -0.45
N GLY A 37 10.33 3.13 0.44
CA GLY A 37 10.63 2.94 1.86
C GLY A 37 9.64 2.00 2.57
N GLU A 38 8.34 2.06 2.24
CA GLU A 38 7.33 1.15 2.79
C GLU A 38 7.58 -0.30 2.35
N ILE A 39 7.91 -0.52 1.07
CA ILE A 39 8.17 -1.85 0.51
C ILE A 39 9.41 -2.48 1.12
N VAL A 40 10.51 -1.73 1.20
CA VAL A 40 11.75 -2.22 1.78
C VAL A 40 11.57 -2.55 3.26
N LYS A 41 10.88 -1.70 4.04
CA LYS A 41 10.57 -1.97 5.46
C LYS A 41 9.61 -3.15 5.65
N ALA A 42 8.77 -3.44 4.67
CA ALA A 42 7.92 -4.64 4.68
C ALA A 42 8.71 -5.93 4.33
N GLY A 43 10.01 -5.84 4.02
CA GLY A 43 10.85 -6.98 3.67
C GLY A 43 10.75 -7.41 2.20
N LEU A 44 10.18 -6.56 1.34
CA LEU A 44 10.06 -6.82 -0.10
C LEU A 44 11.11 -6.05 -0.90
N THR A 45 11.49 -6.61 -2.05
CA THR A 45 12.17 -5.86 -3.11
C THR A 45 11.15 -5.28 -4.08
N ILE A 46 11.52 -4.22 -4.80
CA ILE A 46 10.64 -3.57 -5.79
C ILE A 46 10.16 -4.58 -6.84
N GLU A 47 11.05 -5.45 -7.30
CA GLU A 47 10.73 -6.50 -8.27
C GLU A 47 9.74 -7.52 -7.73
N LYS A 48 9.96 -8.00 -6.48
CA LYS A 48 9.03 -8.93 -5.82
C LYS A 48 7.66 -8.29 -5.63
N ALA A 49 7.60 -7.02 -5.22
CA ALA A 49 6.35 -6.27 -5.07
C ALA A 49 5.60 -6.17 -6.41
N ARG A 50 6.30 -5.84 -7.50
CA ARG A 50 5.70 -5.80 -8.85
C ARG A 50 5.17 -7.17 -9.30
N LYS A 51 5.92 -8.25 -9.06
CA LYS A 51 5.47 -9.63 -9.35
C LYS A 51 4.23 -10.02 -8.54
N LEU A 52 4.09 -9.50 -7.32
CA LEU A 52 2.91 -9.71 -6.47
C LEU A 52 1.69 -8.88 -6.90
N GLY A 53 1.83 -7.99 -7.90
CA GLY A 53 0.78 -7.08 -8.34
C GLY A 53 0.68 -5.79 -7.50
N ILE A 54 1.63 -5.55 -6.60
CA ILE A 54 1.66 -4.36 -5.75
C ILE A 54 2.25 -3.19 -6.55
N TYR A 55 1.49 -2.10 -6.67
CA TYR A 55 1.96 -0.89 -7.31
C TYR A 55 3.00 -0.18 -6.44
N VAL A 56 4.11 0.20 -7.07
CA VAL A 56 5.23 0.90 -6.42
C VAL A 56 5.32 2.33 -6.94
N ASP A 57 5.25 3.29 -6.02
CA ASP A 57 5.47 4.70 -6.30
C ASP A 57 6.91 5.11 -5.94
N ILE A 58 7.76 5.12 -6.96
CA ILE A 58 9.21 5.38 -6.83
C ILE A 58 9.48 6.83 -6.41
N ARG A 59 8.56 7.76 -6.71
CA ARG A 59 8.74 9.20 -6.44
C ARG A 59 8.37 9.60 -5.02
N ARG A 60 7.57 8.78 -4.32
CA ARG A 60 7.08 9.09 -2.97
C ARG A 60 8.13 8.70 -1.91
N LYS A 61 8.50 9.67 -1.06
CA LYS A 61 9.45 9.47 0.05
C LYS A 61 8.77 9.25 1.41
N SER A 62 7.47 9.55 1.53
CA SER A 62 6.71 9.35 2.78
C SER A 62 6.63 7.87 3.14
N VAL A 63 6.75 7.58 4.42
CA VAL A 63 6.61 6.23 4.96
C VAL A 63 5.57 6.26 6.08
N HIS A 64 4.53 5.45 5.97
CA HIS A 64 3.50 5.31 6.99
C HIS A 64 3.50 3.89 7.57
N GLU A 65 3.52 3.78 8.89
CA GLU A 65 3.58 2.49 9.59
C GLU A 65 2.35 1.61 9.31
N GLU A 66 1.16 2.22 9.21
CA GLU A 66 -0.09 1.54 8.83
C GLU A 66 0.05 0.78 7.50
N ASN A 67 0.72 1.38 6.52
CA ASN A 67 0.94 0.78 5.20
C ASN A 67 1.92 -0.40 5.28
N ILE A 68 2.94 -0.30 6.12
CA ILE A 68 3.93 -1.39 6.32
C ILE A 68 3.24 -2.60 6.95
N GLN A 69 2.42 -2.38 7.98
CA GLN A 69 1.66 -3.45 8.61
C GLN A 69 0.69 -4.12 7.64
N MET A 70 0.01 -3.34 6.80
CA MET A 70 -0.87 -3.86 5.76
C MET A 70 -0.11 -4.74 4.75
N LEU A 71 1.07 -4.31 4.30
CA LEU A 71 1.93 -5.10 3.42
C LEU A 71 2.38 -6.41 4.07
N LYS A 72 2.80 -6.37 5.35
CA LYS A 72 3.21 -7.57 6.09
C LYS A 72 2.09 -8.60 6.18
N LYS A 73 0.88 -8.16 6.57
CA LYS A 73 -0.32 -9.02 6.63
C LYS A 73 -0.65 -9.64 5.27
N PHE A 74 -0.55 -8.85 4.20
CA PHE A 74 -0.79 -9.36 2.85
C PHE A 74 0.19 -10.46 2.45
N ILE A 75 1.47 -10.31 2.79
CA ILE A 75 2.50 -11.32 2.52
C ILE A 75 2.21 -12.59 3.32
N GLU A 76 1.91 -12.45 4.61
CA GLU A 76 1.60 -13.58 5.50
C GLU A 76 0.40 -14.40 5.00
N ASN A 77 -0.70 -13.72 4.64
CA ASN A 77 -1.87 -14.37 4.06
C ASN A 77 -1.56 -15.14 2.78
N LYS A 78 -0.68 -14.59 1.92
CA LYS A 78 -0.25 -15.29 0.70
C LYS A 78 0.62 -16.51 0.97
N THR A 79 1.39 -16.52 2.06
CA THR A 79 2.16 -17.70 2.45
C THR A 79 1.22 -18.81 2.92
N GLN A 80 0.27 -18.50 3.80
CA GLN A 80 -0.71 -19.47 4.32
C GLN A 80 -1.56 -20.12 3.23
N GLN A 81 -1.90 -19.37 2.16
CA GLN A 81 -2.60 -19.93 1.00
C GLN A 81 -1.79 -20.96 0.21
N LYS A 82 -0.45 -20.91 0.27
CA LYS A 82 0.40 -21.93 -0.37
C LYS A 82 0.41 -23.22 0.43
N ASP A 83 0.49 -23.10 1.75
CA ASP A 83 0.57 -24.23 2.67
C ASP A 83 -0.75 -25.02 2.67
N ASN A 84 -1.90 -24.34 2.59
CA ASN A 84 -3.23 -24.97 2.55
C ASN A 84 -3.61 -25.61 1.20
N LYS A 85 -2.79 -25.47 0.15
CA LYS A 85 -3.08 -25.97 -1.21
C LYS A 85 -2.18 -27.14 -1.62
N THR A 86 -1.41 -27.69 -0.68
CA THR A 86 -0.58 -28.89 -0.82
C THR A 86 -1.23 -30.04 -0.08
#